data_AF-A0A348ZGU8-F1
#
_entry.id   AF-A0A348ZGU8-F1
#
_cell.length_a   1.000
_cell.length_b   1.000
_cell.length_c   1.000
_cell.angle_alpha   90.00
_cell.angle_beta   90.00
_cell.angle_gamma   90.00
#
_symmetry.space_group_name_H-M   'P 1'
#
loop_
_entity.id
_entity.type
_entity.pdbx_description
1 polymer ?
#
loop_
_entity_poly.entity_id
_entity_poly.type
_entity_poly.pdbx_seq_one_letter_code
_entity_poly.pdbx_strand_id
1 'polypeptide(L)'
;MIYGLSFFQCFMLTVPVIVPFFASKGLSLVEIFYLQAVFAMTLVFPEAPSGYFADLFGRRNALMVGSVPHVLGYLVLNYADNIGGLMAFEIVLGIAASSPWCAQGFTTAITTRIGFGIERRLGAAMTLSLIGILPVVGHIGMAFAPGQAGIVIALMLFAGRGLNQVILVNALNRRVPSEFRATANSFTSFLFRLIFILTGTVIGYVAQLQLPGMALTVIGASYIAVFFMVMIPLIQWVKNIQQRVAA
;
A
#
# COMPACT_ATOMS: atom_id res chain seq x y z
N MET A 1 16.82 11.06 16.21
CA MET A 1 17.68 10.12 15.44
C MET A 1 16.86 9.09 14.66
N ILE A 2 15.95 8.32 15.30
CA ILE A 2 15.06 7.35 14.60
C ILE A 2 14.12 8.02 13.59
N TYR A 3 13.49 9.14 13.94
CA TYR A 3 12.67 9.92 12.99
C TYR A 3 13.47 10.56 11.86
N GLY A 4 14.76 10.85 12.08
CA GLY A 4 15.66 11.34 11.03
C GLY A 4 15.96 10.25 10.01
N LEU A 5 16.29 9.03 10.48
CA LEU A 5 16.51 7.88 9.59
C LEU A 5 15.25 7.50 8.80
N SER A 6 14.07 7.54 9.44
CA SER A 6 12.78 7.34 8.78
C SER A 6 12.43 8.48 7.81
N PHE A 7 12.85 9.72 8.08
CA PHE A 7 12.72 10.84 7.15
C PHE A 7 13.56 10.61 5.88
N PHE A 8 14.80 10.12 6.02
CA PHE A 8 15.67 9.77 4.88
C PHE A 8 15.18 8.55 4.08
N GLN A 9 14.56 7.55 4.74
CA GLN A 9 13.95 6.39 4.07
C GLN A 9 12.59 6.71 3.41
N CYS A 10 11.78 7.60 4.01
CA CYS A 10 10.48 8.00 3.45
C CYS A 10 10.60 8.97 2.26
N PHE A 11 11.67 9.74 2.16
CA PHE A 11 11.82 10.72 1.08
C PHE A 11 12.22 10.10 -0.27
N MET A 12 12.30 8.76 -0.38
CA MET A 12 12.88 8.11 -1.56
C MET A 12 14.18 8.81 -1.98
N LEU A 13 15.04 9.24 -1.03
CA LEU A 13 16.22 10.06 -1.34
C LEU A 13 17.20 9.34 -2.27
N THR A 14 17.07 8.01 -2.38
CA THR A 14 17.67 7.22 -3.44
C THR A 14 17.27 7.72 -4.84
N VAL A 15 16.00 8.00 -5.13
CA VAL A 15 15.54 8.34 -6.49
C VAL A 15 16.18 9.61 -7.09
N PRO A 16 16.23 10.76 -6.40
CA PRO A 16 16.88 11.94 -6.96
C PRO A 16 18.42 11.87 -6.90
N VAL A 17 19.01 10.96 -6.10
CA VAL A 17 20.47 10.86 -5.89
C VAL A 17 21.10 9.72 -6.69
N ILE A 18 20.36 8.66 -7.03
CA ILE A 18 20.89 7.43 -7.63
C ILE A 18 21.41 7.66 -9.04
N VAL A 19 20.73 8.50 -9.83
CA VAL A 19 21.16 8.84 -11.20
C VAL A 19 22.46 9.67 -11.16
N PRO A 20 22.56 10.79 -10.41
CA PRO A 20 23.84 11.47 -10.21
C PRO A 20 24.94 10.59 -9.63
N PHE A 21 24.61 9.70 -8.69
CA PHE A 21 25.58 8.79 -8.06
C PHE A 21 26.15 7.77 -9.06
N PHE A 22 25.32 7.10 -9.85
CA PHE A 22 25.80 6.17 -10.88
C PHE A 22 26.58 6.89 -11.99
N ALA A 23 26.16 8.11 -12.36
CA ALA A 23 26.93 8.94 -13.27
C ALA A 23 28.32 9.29 -12.68
N SER A 24 28.42 9.56 -11.38
CA SER A 24 29.70 9.79 -10.70
C SER A 24 30.62 8.57 -10.67
N LYS A 25 30.06 7.35 -10.79
CA LYS A 25 30.80 6.09 -10.96
C LYS A 25 31.21 5.83 -12.42
N GLY A 26 30.97 6.78 -13.32
CA GLY A 26 31.37 6.72 -14.73
C GLY A 26 30.37 6.04 -15.66
N LEU A 27 29.16 5.72 -15.20
CA LEU A 27 28.14 5.09 -16.05
C LEU A 27 27.49 6.11 -17.00
N SER A 28 27.25 5.65 -18.23
CA SER A 28 26.41 6.35 -19.18
C SER A 28 24.93 6.29 -18.78
N LEU A 29 24.13 7.21 -19.33
CA LEU A 29 22.67 7.19 -19.10
C LEU A 29 22.04 5.85 -19.52
N VAL A 30 22.50 5.23 -20.59
CA VAL A 30 21.97 3.94 -21.07
C VAL A 30 22.20 2.84 -20.02
N GLU A 31 23.39 2.77 -19.44
CA GLU A 31 23.73 1.80 -18.40
C GLU A 31 22.91 2.05 -17.12
N ILE A 32 22.68 3.31 -16.77
CA ILE A 32 21.80 3.68 -15.66
C ILE A 32 20.38 3.17 -15.92
N PHE A 33 19.83 3.35 -17.13
CA PHE A 33 18.51 2.82 -17.46
C PHE A 33 18.48 1.28 -17.45
N TYR A 34 19.56 0.59 -17.80
CA TYR A 34 19.67 -0.86 -17.62
C TYR A 34 19.62 -1.26 -16.14
N LEU A 35 20.32 -0.55 -15.26
CA LEU A 35 20.24 -0.76 -13.82
C LEU A 35 18.81 -0.57 -13.30
N GLN A 36 18.12 0.48 -13.75
CA GLN A 36 16.72 0.72 -13.38
C GLN A 36 15.77 -0.37 -13.91
N ALA A 37 16.03 -0.93 -15.10
CA ALA A 37 15.27 -2.06 -15.62
C ALA A 37 15.48 -3.33 -14.78
N VAL A 38 16.71 -3.60 -14.34
CA VAL A 38 17.04 -4.72 -13.43
C VAL A 38 16.34 -4.54 -12.08
N PHE A 39 16.36 -3.33 -11.50
CA PHE A 39 15.63 -3.03 -10.27
C PHE A 39 14.12 -3.26 -10.42
N ALA A 40 13.50 -2.72 -11.48
CA ALA A 40 12.08 -2.89 -11.73
C ALA A 40 11.69 -4.36 -11.93
N MET A 41 12.52 -5.15 -12.62
CA MET A 41 12.29 -6.59 -12.81
C MET A 41 12.36 -7.33 -11.48
N THR A 42 13.35 -7.03 -10.65
CA THR A 42 13.54 -7.66 -9.34
C THR A 42 12.58 -7.15 -8.27
N LEU A 43 11.90 -6.03 -8.49
CA LEU A 43 10.77 -5.61 -7.67
C LEU A 43 9.55 -6.51 -7.91
N VAL A 44 9.25 -6.81 -9.17
CA VAL A 44 8.03 -7.55 -9.58
C VAL A 44 8.19 -9.06 -9.43
N PHE A 45 9.35 -9.61 -9.83
CA PHE A 45 9.55 -11.06 -9.87
C PHE A 45 9.34 -11.76 -8.51
N PRO A 46 9.77 -11.20 -7.36
CA PRO A 46 9.52 -11.78 -6.04
C PRO A 46 8.09 -11.61 -5.52
N GLU A 47 7.29 -10.69 -6.06
CA GLU A 47 5.89 -10.49 -5.60
C GLU A 47 5.03 -11.73 -5.83
N ALA A 48 5.17 -12.39 -6.99
CA ALA A 48 4.43 -13.61 -7.31
C ALA A 48 4.79 -14.83 -6.42
N PRO A 49 6.09 -15.20 -6.24
CA PRO A 49 6.48 -16.33 -5.40
C PRO A 49 6.41 -16.03 -3.90
N SER A 50 6.55 -14.77 -3.45
CA SER A 50 6.47 -14.44 -2.02
C SER A 50 5.10 -14.71 -1.42
N GLY A 51 4.02 -14.57 -2.21
CA GLY A 51 2.68 -15.00 -1.82
C GLY A 51 2.61 -16.50 -1.50
N TYR A 52 3.18 -17.33 -2.38
CA TYR A 52 3.27 -18.78 -2.18
C TYR A 52 4.23 -19.17 -1.04
N PHE A 53 5.35 -18.46 -0.91
CA PHE A 53 6.35 -18.70 0.13
C PHE A 53 5.82 -18.40 1.54
N ALA A 54 5.01 -17.34 1.68
CA ALA A 54 4.33 -17.00 2.94
C ALA A 54 3.32 -18.08 3.38
N ASP A 55 2.71 -18.78 2.42
CA ASP A 55 1.77 -19.87 2.67
C ASP A 55 2.46 -21.16 3.17
N LEU A 56 3.72 -21.40 2.79
CA LEU A 56 4.50 -22.59 3.16
C LEU A 56 5.33 -22.44 4.46
N PHE A 57 6.04 -21.31 4.62
CA PHE A 57 7.08 -21.17 5.66
C PHE A 57 6.66 -20.42 6.92
N GLY A 58 5.41 -19.96 6.97
CA GLY A 58 4.90 -19.19 8.08
C GLY A 58 5.27 -17.70 8.02
N ARG A 59 4.25 -16.89 8.26
CA ARG A 59 4.19 -15.45 7.96
C ARG A 59 5.23 -14.57 8.65
N ARG A 60 5.63 -14.92 9.88
CA ARG A 60 6.64 -14.17 10.65
C ARG A 60 8.05 -14.33 10.04
N ASN A 61 8.35 -15.51 9.49
CA ASN A 61 9.64 -15.79 8.89
C ASN A 61 9.78 -15.15 7.51
N ALA A 62 8.72 -15.14 6.69
CA ALA A 62 8.72 -14.47 5.39
C ALA A 62 9.01 -12.96 5.50
N LEU A 63 8.42 -12.28 6.49
CA LEU A 63 8.66 -10.84 6.73
C LEU A 63 10.05 -10.53 7.32
N MET A 64 10.56 -11.40 8.20
CA MET A 64 11.92 -11.24 8.74
C MET A 64 12.99 -11.54 7.68
N VAL A 65 12.77 -12.50 6.79
CA VAL A 65 13.67 -12.79 5.66
C VAL A 65 13.66 -11.63 4.65
N GLY A 66 12.53 -10.97 4.42
CA GLY A 66 12.43 -9.81 3.52
C GLY A 66 13.14 -8.53 4.01
N SER A 67 13.48 -8.44 5.31
CA SER A 67 14.17 -7.27 5.89
C SER A 67 15.70 -7.41 5.91
N VAL A 68 16.24 -8.64 5.78
CA VAL A 68 17.68 -8.91 5.68
C VAL A 68 18.33 -8.30 4.41
N PRO A 69 17.70 -8.36 3.21
CA PRO A 69 18.24 -7.75 1.99
C PRO A 69 18.45 -6.23 2.08
N HIS A 70 17.66 -5.51 2.90
CA HIS A 70 17.83 -4.06 3.05
C HIS A 70 19.22 -3.70 3.60
N VAL A 71 19.70 -4.43 4.61
CA VAL A 71 21.02 -4.16 5.21
C VAL A 71 22.13 -4.64 4.28
N LEU A 72 21.96 -5.80 3.65
CA LEU A 72 22.95 -6.36 2.73
C LEU A 72 23.12 -5.52 1.47
N GLY A 73 22.04 -4.91 0.95
CA GLY A 73 22.10 -4.05 -0.23
C GLY A 73 23.02 -2.86 -0.03
N TYR A 74 22.87 -2.13 1.08
CA TYR A 74 23.76 -1.00 1.37
C TYR A 74 25.22 -1.42 1.61
N LEU A 75 25.48 -2.65 2.08
CA LEU A 75 26.83 -3.18 2.18
C LEU A 75 27.45 -3.47 0.80
N VAL A 76 26.67 -4.02 -0.14
CA VAL A 76 27.11 -4.27 -1.53
C VAL A 76 27.49 -2.96 -2.23
N LEU A 77 26.74 -1.87 -1.99
CA LEU A 77 27.00 -0.57 -2.60
C LEU A 77 28.40 -0.02 -2.28
N ASN A 78 28.93 -0.31 -1.08
CA ASN A 78 30.26 0.17 -0.67
C ASN A 78 31.39 -0.38 -1.54
N TYR A 79 31.17 -1.53 -2.21
CA TYR A 79 32.16 -2.20 -3.05
C TYR A 79 31.74 -2.23 -4.53
N ALA A 80 30.63 -1.60 -4.88
CA ALA A 80 30.08 -1.59 -6.24
C ALA A 80 30.70 -0.45 -7.06
N ASP A 81 31.86 -0.73 -7.65
CA ASP A 81 32.60 0.22 -8.50
C ASP A 81 32.44 -0.03 -10.00
N ASN A 82 31.75 -1.10 -10.39
CA ASN A 82 31.47 -1.45 -11.77
C ASN A 82 29.99 -1.80 -11.97
N ILE A 83 29.55 -1.86 -13.23
CA ILE A 83 28.15 -2.12 -13.58
C ILE A 83 27.62 -3.44 -12.99
N GLY A 84 28.45 -4.49 -12.91
CA GLY A 84 28.05 -5.77 -12.33
C GLY A 84 27.78 -5.69 -10.83
N GLY A 85 28.62 -4.98 -10.08
CA GLY A 85 28.41 -4.71 -8.65
C GLY A 85 27.15 -3.87 -8.41
N LEU A 86 26.90 -2.88 -9.27
CA LEU A 86 25.70 -2.05 -9.20
C LEU A 86 24.43 -2.83 -9.57
N MET A 87 24.50 -3.77 -10.51
CA MET A 87 23.40 -4.70 -10.78
C MET A 87 23.09 -5.58 -9.56
N ALA A 88 24.12 -6.14 -8.92
CA ALA A 88 23.93 -6.94 -7.71
C ALA A 88 23.29 -6.11 -6.58
N PHE A 89 23.70 -4.85 -6.42
CA PHE A 89 23.07 -3.90 -5.50
C PHE A 89 21.59 -3.68 -5.81
N GLU A 90 21.24 -3.37 -7.07
CA GLU A 90 19.85 -3.13 -7.49
C GLU A 90 18.97 -4.37 -7.33
N ILE A 91 19.49 -5.57 -7.60
CA ILE A 91 18.78 -6.84 -7.38
C ILE A 91 18.45 -7.03 -5.89
N VAL A 92 19.43 -6.82 -5.01
CA VAL A 92 19.24 -6.97 -3.56
C VAL A 92 18.25 -5.94 -3.04
N LEU A 93 18.33 -4.68 -3.51
CA LEU A 93 17.37 -3.64 -3.17
C LEU A 93 15.96 -3.92 -3.71
N GLY A 94 15.82 -4.41 -4.95
CA GLY A 94 14.52 -4.74 -5.54
C GLY A 94 13.79 -5.81 -4.74
N ILE A 95 14.50 -6.87 -4.33
CA ILE A 95 13.96 -7.90 -3.42
C ILE A 95 13.53 -7.29 -2.09
N ALA A 96 14.37 -6.44 -1.50
CA ALA A 96 14.07 -5.78 -0.23
C ALA A 96 12.80 -4.90 -0.36
N ALA A 97 12.73 -4.11 -1.43
CA ALA A 97 11.64 -3.18 -1.72
C ALA A 97 10.31 -3.90 -2.05
N SER A 98 10.33 -5.15 -2.51
CA SER A 98 9.12 -5.95 -2.76
C SER A 98 8.37 -6.35 -1.47
N SER A 99 9.06 -6.36 -0.31
CA SER A 99 8.49 -6.89 0.94
C SER A 99 7.26 -6.13 1.46
N PRO A 100 7.23 -4.78 1.48
CA PRO A 100 6.01 -4.03 1.82
C PRO A 100 4.84 -4.27 0.86
N TRP A 101 5.09 -4.39 -0.45
CA TRP A 101 4.06 -4.66 -1.45
C TRP A 101 3.46 -6.06 -1.29
N CYS A 102 4.31 -7.06 -1.02
CA CYS A 102 3.86 -8.40 -0.66
C CYS A 102 2.98 -8.37 0.60
N ALA A 103 3.39 -7.66 1.66
CA ALA A 103 2.62 -7.57 2.89
C ALA A 103 1.23 -6.93 2.66
N GLN A 104 1.15 -5.91 1.81
CA GLN A 104 -0.10 -5.30 1.37
C GLN A 104 -0.99 -6.28 0.59
N GLY A 105 -0.46 -6.93 -0.44
CA GLY A 105 -1.20 -7.86 -1.30
C GLY A 105 -1.75 -9.03 -0.49
N PHE A 106 -0.91 -9.59 0.37
CA PHE A 106 -1.28 -10.69 1.26
C PHE A 106 -2.38 -10.30 2.26
N THR A 107 -2.25 -9.14 2.89
CA THR A 107 -3.26 -8.65 3.83
C THR A 107 -4.60 -8.43 3.13
N THR A 108 -4.59 -7.88 1.92
CA THR A 108 -5.79 -7.68 1.11
C THR A 108 -6.42 -9.02 0.73
N ALA A 109 -5.63 -10.00 0.29
CA ALA A 109 -6.10 -11.34 -0.10
C ALA A 109 -6.74 -12.11 1.08
N ILE A 110 -6.04 -12.18 2.23
CA ILE A 110 -6.59 -12.79 3.44
C ILE A 110 -7.87 -12.10 3.86
N THR A 111 -7.86 -10.77 3.91
CA THR A 111 -9.00 -10.00 4.40
C THR A 111 -10.21 -10.15 3.48
N THR A 112 -9.98 -10.27 2.16
CA THR A 112 -11.04 -10.61 1.19
C THR A 112 -11.62 -11.99 1.49
N ARG A 113 -10.77 -13.01 1.69
CA ARG A 113 -11.20 -14.39 1.96
C ARG A 113 -12.01 -14.51 3.26
N ILE A 114 -11.53 -13.92 4.36
CA ILE A 114 -12.26 -13.93 5.64
C ILE A 114 -13.45 -12.97 5.62
N GLY A 115 -13.40 -11.92 4.78
CA GLY A 115 -14.41 -10.88 4.67
C GLY A 115 -15.79 -11.43 4.29
N PHE A 116 -15.86 -12.44 3.43
CA PHE A 116 -17.11 -13.15 3.14
C PHE A 116 -17.72 -13.82 4.39
N GLY A 117 -16.86 -14.38 5.25
CA GLY A 117 -17.28 -14.97 6.53
C GLY A 117 -17.77 -13.90 7.52
N ILE A 118 -17.07 -12.77 7.58
CA ILE A 118 -17.45 -11.61 8.41
C ILE A 118 -18.81 -11.06 7.97
N GLU A 119 -19.00 -10.84 6.67
CA GLU A 119 -20.28 -10.37 6.11
C GLU A 119 -21.42 -11.33 6.41
N ARG A 120 -21.21 -12.65 6.24
CA ARG A 120 -22.24 -13.65 6.49
C ARG A 120 -22.63 -13.75 7.96
N ARG A 121 -21.68 -13.55 8.89
CA ARG A 121 -21.91 -13.70 10.34
C ARG A 121 -22.38 -12.41 11.02
N LEU A 122 -21.77 -11.28 10.67
CA LEU A 122 -22.01 -9.98 11.32
C LEU A 122 -22.90 -9.04 10.49
N GLY A 123 -23.19 -9.41 9.24
CA GLY A 123 -24.00 -8.64 8.32
C GLY A 123 -23.23 -7.55 7.58
N ALA A 124 -23.80 -7.10 6.45
CA ALA A 124 -23.21 -6.08 5.59
C ALA A 124 -22.98 -4.73 6.31
N ALA A 125 -23.87 -4.34 7.22
CA ALA A 125 -23.75 -3.09 7.97
C ALA A 125 -22.49 -3.04 8.85
N MET A 126 -22.15 -4.14 9.53
CA MET A 126 -20.94 -4.21 10.35
C MET A 126 -19.68 -4.17 9.46
N THR A 127 -19.68 -4.93 8.36
CA THR A 127 -18.53 -4.94 7.44
C THR A 127 -18.31 -3.58 6.78
N LEU A 128 -19.37 -2.86 6.40
CA LEU A 128 -19.28 -1.48 5.91
C LEU A 128 -18.71 -0.52 6.98
N SER A 129 -19.06 -0.72 8.25
CA SER A 129 -18.47 0.05 9.35
C SER A 129 -16.97 -0.20 9.46
N LEU A 130 -16.54 -1.46 9.37
CA LEU A 130 -15.12 -1.83 9.38
C LEU A 130 -14.35 -1.25 8.18
N ILE A 131 -14.94 -1.26 6.97
CA ILE A 131 -14.35 -0.65 5.76
C ILE A 131 -14.06 0.84 5.98
N GLY A 132 -14.93 1.54 6.71
CA GLY A 132 -14.77 2.96 7.01
C GLY A 132 -13.81 3.28 8.16
N ILE A 133 -13.82 2.47 9.22
CA ILE A 133 -13.03 2.73 10.44
C ILE A 133 -11.57 2.31 10.28
N LEU A 134 -11.30 1.17 9.63
CA LEU A 134 -9.92 0.65 9.51
C LEU A 134 -8.94 1.65 8.86
N PRO A 135 -9.30 2.37 7.77
CA PRO A 135 -8.43 3.39 7.19
C PRO A 135 -8.13 4.56 8.12
N VAL A 136 -9.10 4.98 8.95
CA VAL A 136 -8.94 6.05 9.94
C VAL A 136 -7.93 5.64 11.00
N VAL A 137 -8.17 4.48 11.61
CA VAL A 137 -7.28 3.93 12.66
C VAL A 137 -5.87 3.71 12.10
N GLY A 138 -5.76 3.24 10.86
CA GLY A 138 -4.47 3.04 10.20
C GLY A 138 -3.69 4.36 10.01
N HIS A 139 -4.30 5.38 9.40
CA HIS A 139 -3.61 6.65 9.13
C HIS A 139 -3.27 7.42 10.41
N ILE A 140 -4.25 7.56 11.31
CA ILE A 140 -4.04 8.28 12.58
C ILE A 140 -3.08 7.48 13.47
N GLY A 141 -3.24 6.16 13.57
CA GLY A 141 -2.35 5.31 14.36
C GLY A 141 -0.91 5.36 13.88
N MET A 142 -0.68 5.39 12.55
CA MET A 142 0.67 5.59 11.99
C MET A 142 1.27 6.96 12.34
N ALA A 143 0.46 8.00 12.53
CA ALA A 143 0.96 9.33 12.90
C ALA A 143 1.64 9.33 14.28
N PHE A 144 1.21 8.45 15.19
CA PHE A 144 1.72 8.36 16.56
C PHE A 144 2.66 7.18 16.81
N ALA A 145 2.76 6.23 15.87
CA ALA A 145 3.55 5.01 16.03
C ALA A 145 4.80 5.00 15.11
N PRO A 146 6.00 5.35 15.63
CA PRO A 146 7.22 5.33 14.84
C PRO A 146 7.70 3.90 14.51
N GLY A 147 8.51 3.80 13.44
CA GLY A 147 9.24 2.59 13.10
C GLY A 147 8.35 1.42 12.71
N GLN A 148 8.71 0.22 13.17
CA GLN A 148 8.03 -1.03 12.79
C GLN A 148 6.57 -1.09 13.24
N ALA A 149 6.23 -0.44 14.35
CA ALA A 149 4.86 -0.39 14.85
C ALA A 149 3.92 0.32 13.84
N GLY A 150 4.37 1.42 13.25
CA GLY A 150 3.64 2.11 12.19
C GLY A 150 3.40 1.23 10.96
N ILE A 151 4.39 0.44 10.54
CA ILE A 151 4.27 -0.50 9.41
C ILE A 151 3.20 -1.56 9.69
N VAL A 152 3.14 -2.11 10.91
CA VAL A 152 2.12 -3.09 11.29
C VAL A 152 0.73 -2.44 11.31
N ILE A 153 0.61 -1.21 11.81
CA ILE A 153 -0.65 -0.46 11.81
C ILE A 153 -1.09 -0.12 10.37
N ALA A 154 -0.14 0.16 9.47
CA ALA A 154 -0.42 0.40 8.05
C ALA A 154 -1.18 -0.77 7.38
N LEU A 155 -0.98 -2.00 7.87
CA LEU A 155 -1.70 -3.17 7.35
C LEU A 155 -3.22 -3.06 7.53
N MET A 156 -3.71 -2.28 8.50
CA MET A 156 -5.14 -2.02 8.68
C MET A 156 -5.75 -1.31 7.45
N LEU A 157 -4.98 -0.47 6.76
CA LEU A 157 -5.42 0.19 5.53
C LEU A 157 -5.74 -0.83 4.43
N PHE A 158 -4.85 -1.82 4.29
CA PHE A 158 -4.97 -2.86 3.28
C PHE A 158 -6.02 -3.90 3.65
N ALA A 159 -6.22 -4.17 4.95
CA ALA A 159 -7.36 -4.94 5.43
C ALA A 159 -8.68 -4.26 5.04
N GLY A 160 -8.80 -2.94 5.25
CA GLY A 160 -9.96 -2.16 4.80
C GLY A 160 -10.21 -2.28 3.29
N ARG A 161 -9.15 -2.24 2.47
CA ARG A 161 -9.24 -2.48 1.01
C ARG A 161 -9.72 -3.90 0.67
N GLY A 162 -9.25 -4.91 1.38
CA GLY A 162 -9.72 -6.30 1.20
C GLY A 162 -11.21 -6.46 1.50
N LEU A 163 -11.72 -5.83 2.56
CA LEU A 163 -13.17 -5.83 2.86
C LEU A 163 -13.98 -5.07 1.80
N ASN A 164 -13.46 -3.93 1.32
CA ASN A 164 -14.09 -3.14 0.25
C ASN A 164 -14.30 -3.98 -1.02
N GLN A 165 -13.33 -4.83 -1.36
CA GLN A 165 -13.42 -5.75 -2.49
C GLN A 165 -14.63 -6.70 -2.38
N VAL A 166 -14.91 -7.21 -1.17
CA VAL A 166 -15.99 -8.18 -0.92
C VAL A 166 -17.37 -7.56 -1.14
N ILE A 167 -17.66 -6.42 -0.50
CA ILE A 167 -19.02 -5.88 -0.42
C ILE A 167 -19.31 -4.81 -1.46
N LEU A 168 -18.37 -3.91 -1.73
CA LEU A 168 -18.64 -2.76 -2.59
C LEU A 168 -18.33 -3.10 -4.04
N VAL A 169 -17.08 -3.51 -4.31
CA VAL A 169 -16.61 -3.73 -5.69
C VAL A 169 -17.30 -4.93 -6.33
N ASN A 170 -17.29 -6.09 -5.67
CA ASN A 170 -17.90 -7.30 -6.23
C ASN A 170 -19.42 -7.18 -6.36
N ALA A 171 -20.10 -6.55 -5.39
CA ALA A 171 -21.55 -6.37 -5.47
C ALA A 171 -21.95 -5.35 -6.54
N LEU A 172 -21.21 -4.24 -6.67
CA LEU A 172 -21.45 -3.26 -7.74
C LEU A 172 -21.27 -3.90 -9.10
N ASN A 173 -20.18 -4.63 -9.32
CA ASN A 173 -19.89 -5.30 -10.59
C ASN A 173 -20.93 -6.36 -10.96
N ARG A 174 -21.58 -6.99 -9.98
CA ARG A 174 -22.71 -7.91 -10.23
C ARG A 174 -24.02 -7.19 -10.60
N ARG A 175 -24.19 -5.93 -10.18
CA ARG A 175 -25.39 -5.12 -10.46
C ARG A 175 -25.29 -4.35 -11.78
N VAL A 176 -24.09 -4.10 -12.28
CA VAL A 176 -23.87 -3.40 -13.56
C VAL A 176 -23.95 -4.41 -14.73
N PRO A 177 -24.81 -4.17 -15.75
CA PRO A 177 -24.90 -5.02 -16.93
C PRO A 177 -23.56 -5.14 -17.66
N SER A 178 -23.30 -6.29 -18.27
CA SER A 178 -21.97 -6.63 -18.80
C SER A 178 -21.41 -5.64 -19.81
N GLU A 179 -22.28 -5.04 -20.62
CA GLU A 179 -22.00 -4.00 -21.61
C GLU A 179 -21.47 -2.69 -20.99
N PHE A 180 -21.90 -2.35 -19.77
CA PHE A 180 -21.47 -1.13 -19.07
C PHE A 180 -20.35 -1.36 -18.06
N ARG A 181 -20.03 -2.62 -17.70
CA ARG A 181 -19.01 -2.93 -16.67
C ARG A 181 -17.64 -2.34 -17.00
N ALA A 182 -17.21 -2.41 -18.26
CA ALA A 182 -15.92 -1.87 -18.68
C ALA A 182 -15.85 -0.34 -18.47
N THR A 183 -16.91 0.37 -18.87
CA THR A 183 -17.05 1.82 -18.67
C THR A 183 -17.13 2.19 -17.19
N ALA A 184 -17.86 1.44 -16.39
CA ALA A 184 -17.94 1.67 -14.95
C ALA A 184 -16.58 1.49 -14.25
N ASN A 185 -15.83 0.45 -14.62
CA ASN A 185 -14.50 0.18 -14.07
C ASN A 185 -13.47 1.22 -14.51
N SER A 186 -13.51 1.66 -15.77
CA SER A 186 -12.60 2.71 -16.25
C SER A 186 -12.92 4.07 -15.62
N PHE A 187 -14.19 4.42 -15.46
CA PHE A 187 -14.62 5.64 -14.76
C PHE A 187 -14.20 5.62 -13.29
N THR A 188 -14.36 4.49 -12.60
CA THR A 188 -13.89 4.32 -11.22
C THR A 188 -12.37 4.49 -11.11
N SER A 189 -11.62 3.93 -12.07
CA SER A 189 -10.16 4.09 -12.14
C SER A 189 -9.74 5.54 -12.43
N PHE A 190 -10.48 6.24 -13.30
CA PHE A 190 -10.27 7.66 -13.58
C PHE A 190 -10.50 8.53 -12.35
N LEU A 191 -11.62 8.34 -11.63
CA LEU A 191 -11.90 9.07 -10.39
C LEU A 191 -10.86 8.80 -9.32
N PHE A 192 -10.42 7.55 -9.16
CA PHE A 192 -9.34 7.21 -8.24
C PHE A 192 -8.06 7.99 -8.56
N ARG A 193 -7.66 8.05 -9.83
CA ARG A 193 -6.47 8.81 -10.26
C ARG A 193 -6.64 10.30 -10.00
N LEU A 194 -7.81 10.87 -10.28
CA LEU A 194 -8.09 12.28 -10.03
C LEU A 194 -8.00 12.62 -8.53
N ILE A 195 -8.66 11.82 -7.68
CA ILE A 195 -8.59 11.98 -6.22
C ILE A 195 -7.15 11.80 -5.73
N PHE A 196 -6.41 10.84 -6.29
CA PHE A 196 -5.01 10.61 -5.94
C PHE A 196 -4.13 11.82 -6.29
N ILE A 197 -4.31 12.45 -7.45
CA ILE A 197 -3.57 13.66 -7.85
C ILE A 197 -3.86 14.82 -6.88
N LEU A 198 -5.15 15.08 -6.60
CA LEU A 198 -5.56 16.17 -5.71
C LEU A 198 -5.09 15.93 -4.27
N THR A 199 -5.27 14.71 -3.76
CA THR A 199 -4.85 14.37 -2.40
C THR A 199 -3.33 14.35 -2.30
N GLY A 200 -2.64 13.76 -3.28
CA GLY A 200 -1.18 13.70 -3.31
C GLY A 200 -0.52 15.08 -3.31
N THR A 201 -1.07 16.04 -4.05
CA THR A 201 -0.57 17.43 -4.06
C THR A 201 -0.79 18.13 -2.72
N VAL A 202 -1.99 18.04 -2.14
CA VAL A 202 -2.29 18.61 -0.82
C VAL A 202 -1.41 18.00 0.26
N ILE A 203 -1.29 16.67 0.29
CA ILE A 203 -0.46 15.95 1.27
C ILE A 203 1.01 16.25 1.08
N GLY A 204 1.49 16.36 -0.17
CA GLY A 204 2.86 16.78 -0.47
C GLY A 204 3.16 18.17 0.09
N TYR A 205 2.25 19.13 -0.08
CA TYR A 205 2.38 20.46 0.50
C TYR A 205 2.37 20.43 2.04
N VAL A 206 1.45 19.68 2.65
CA VAL A 206 1.40 19.50 4.12
C VAL A 206 2.69 18.85 4.64
N ALA A 207 3.28 17.91 3.90
CA ALA A 207 4.54 17.27 4.29
C ALA A 207 5.73 18.23 4.32
N GLN A 208 5.70 19.32 3.52
CA GLN A 208 6.74 20.36 3.54
C GLN A 208 6.72 21.21 4.81
N LEU A 209 5.64 21.20 5.58
CA LEU A 209 5.56 21.91 6.87
C LEU A 209 6.44 21.28 7.96
N GLN A 210 7.08 20.14 7.69
CA GLN A 210 8.00 19.40 8.58
C GLN A 210 7.41 19.05 9.96
N LEU A 211 6.08 19.10 10.11
CA LEU A 211 5.39 18.70 11.33
C LEU A 211 5.21 17.17 11.36
N PRO A 212 5.81 16.46 12.34
CA PRO A 212 5.72 15.00 12.41
C PRO A 212 4.26 14.51 12.48
N GLY A 213 3.90 13.56 11.62
CA GLY A 213 2.56 12.93 11.64
C GLY A 213 1.41 13.80 11.11
N MET A 214 1.64 15.07 10.75
CA MET A 214 0.58 15.97 10.29
C MET A 214 -0.07 15.49 8.99
N ALA A 215 0.73 15.11 7.98
CA ALA A 215 0.24 14.57 6.73
C ALA A 215 -0.69 13.35 6.93
N LEU A 216 -0.27 12.41 7.78
CA LEU A 216 -1.06 11.22 8.10
C LEU A 216 -2.34 11.56 8.86
N THR A 217 -2.29 12.54 9.77
CA THR A 217 -3.45 13.00 10.52
C THR A 217 -4.47 13.70 9.62
N VAL A 218 -4.02 14.52 8.66
CA VAL A 218 -4.88 15.17 7.66
C VAL A 218 -5.59 14.13 6.78
N ILE A 219 -4.88 13.09 6.33
CA ILE A 219 -5.50 11.97 5.61
C ILE A 219 -6.49 11.23 6.51
N GLY A 220 -6.12 10.94 7.77
CA GLY A 220 -7.02 10.31 8.73
C GLY A 220 -8.31 11.11 8.94
N ALA A 221 -8.21 12.44 9.06
CA ALA A 221 -9.35 13.33 9.19
C ALA A 221 -10.24 13.35 7.94
N SER A 222 -9.67 13.27 6.74
CA SER A 222 -10.47 13.16 5.51
C SER A 222 -11.22 11.83 5.44
N TYR A 223 -10.62 10.72 5.87
CA TYR A 223 -11.33 9.44 6.02
C TYR A 223 -12.45 9.50 7.06
N ILE A 224 -12.28 10.24 8.16
CA ILE A 224 -13.37 10.48 9.12
C ILE A 224 -14.52 11.23 8.44
N ALA A 225 -14.22 12.30 7.70
CA ALA A 225 -15.25 13.05 6.97
C ALA A 225 -16.01 12.15 5.98
N VAL A 226 -15.29 11.34 5.19
CA VAL A 226 -15.89 10.36 4.27
C VAL A 226 -16.74 9.32 5.02
N PHE A 227 -16.30 8.86 6.20
CA PHE A 227 -17.07 7.92 7.00
C PHE A 227 -18.44 8.49 7.38
N PHE A 228 -18.46 9.72 7.91
CA PHE A 228 -19.72 10.37 8.30
C PHE A 228 -20.59 10.74 7.10
N MET A 229 -20.00 11.29 6.04
CA MET A 229 -20.76 11.80 4.89
C MET A 229 -21.26 10.69 3.96
N VAL A 230 -20.54 9.57 3.85
CA VAL A 230 -20.81 8.54 2.84
C VAL A 230 -21.15 7.19 3.48
N MET A 231 -20.32 6.71 4.40
CA MET A 231 -20.51 5.36 4.96
C MET A 231 -21.71 5.27 5.89
N ILE A 232 -21.95 6.26 6.77
CA ILE A 232 -23.11 6.23 7.67
C ILE A 232 -24.45 6.20 6.90
N PRO A 233 -24.70 7.11 5.93
CA PRO A 233 -25.92 7.04 5.12
C PRO A 233 -26.06 5.71 4.38
N LEU A 234 -24.96 5.17 3.83
CA LEU A 234 -24.97 3.88 3.16
C LEU A 234 -25.34 2.74 4.12
N ILE A 235 -24.78 2.72 5.32
CA ILE A 235 -25.09 1.70 6.35
C ILE A 235 -26.56 1.77 6.75
N GLN A 236 -27.11 2.98 6.95
CA GLN A 236 -28.52 3.17 7.26
C GLN A 236 -29.42 2.66 6.12
N TRP A 237 -29.06 2.98 4.87
CA TRP A 237 -29.78 2.51 3.70
C TRP A 237 -29.80 0.97 3.60
N VAL A 238 -28.65 0.31 3.83
CA VAL A 238 -28.55 -1.16 3.83
C VAL A 238 -29.40 -1.77 4.94
N LYS A 239 -29.35 -1.22 6.16
CA LYS A 239 -30.19 -1.70 7.29
C LYS A 239 -31.68 -1.58 6.97
N ASN A 240 -32.11 -0.46 6.40
CA ASN A 240 -33.51 -0.23 6.05
C ASN A 240 -34.01 -1.22 4.99
N ILE A 241 -33.19 -1.57 4.00
CA ILE A 241 -33.55 -2.59 3.00
C ILE A 241 -33.70 -3.96 3.65
N GLN A 242 -32.78 -4.36 4.53
CA GLN A 242 -32.86 -5.64 5.21
C GLN A 242 -34.11 -5.76 6.07
N GLN A 243 -34.51 -4.66 6.73
CA GLN A 243 -35.75 -4.62 7.51
C GLN A 243 -37.00 -4.76 6.63
N ARG A 244 -37.04 -4.11 5.47
CA ARG A 244 -38.17 -4.21 4.52
C ARG A 244 -38.33 -5.58 3.87
N VAL A 245 -37.23 -6.33 3.73
CA VAL A 245 -37.26 -7.69 3.18
C VAL A 245 -37.66 -8.73 4.23
N ALA A 246 -37.44 -8.43 5.52
CA ALA A 246 -37.78 -9.31 6.63
C ALA A 246 -39.21 -9.13 7.19
N ALA A 247 -39.87 -8.01 6.84
CA ALA A 247 -41.25 -7.70 7.19
C ALA A 247 -42.21 -8.15 6.09
#